data_AF-A0A9P4GH16-F1
#
_entry.id   AF-A0A9P4GH16-F1
#
_cell.length_a   1.000
_cell.length_b   1.000
_cell.length_c   1.000
_cell.angle_alpha   90.00
_cell.angle_beta   90.00
_cell.angle_gamma   90.00
#
_symmetry.space_group_name_H-M   'P 1'
#
loop_
_entity.id
_entity.type
_entity.pdbx_description
1 polymer ?
#
loop_
_entity_poly.entity_id
_entity_poly.type
_entity_poly.pdbx_seq_one_letter_code
_entity_poly.pdbx_strand_id
1 'polypeptide(L)'
;MAPLFKIVALLNLSLYVAAQGTQFITGPCTSDADCASSCCGFTSGKCAGPVVAQERDGGCGFGNSQPNDDAAQALTGGNGNTNAQADATLPVANPPAATQPGAPAQTAPATGNEAGNGAGKQFITGACSSDADCAAGCCGFRSGKCAGPVVAQERDGGCGFGDGQPNDNAAQALRGQRLGKRGVGYM
;
A
#
# COMPACT_ATOMS: atom_id res chain seq x y z
N MET A 1 46.98 -15.53 18.98
CA MET A 1 46.24 -14.87 17.87
C MET A 1 44.72 -15.09 17.89
N ALA A 2 44.19 -16.14 18.54
CA ALA A 2 42.74 -16.36 18.69
C ALA A 2 41.91 -15.29 19.45
N PRO A 3 42.43 -14.55 20.47
CA PRO A 3 41.58 -13.60 21.20
C PRO A 3 41.31 -12.30 20.41
N LEU A 4 42.26 -11.88 19.57
CA LEU A 4 42.09 -10.70 18.69
C LEU A 4 40.99 -10.92 17.65
N PHE A 5 40.92 -12.10 17.03
CA PHE A 5 39.87 -12.44 16.06
C PHE A 5 38.47 -12.45 16.70
N LYS A 6 38.35 -12.91 17.95
CA LYS A 6 37.08 -12.91 18.70
C LYS A 6 36.64 -11.50 19.08
N ILE A 7 37.59 -10.64 19.48
CA ILE A 7 37.32 -9.23 19.80
C ILE A 7 36.85 -8.48 18.54
N VAL A 8 37.51 -8.69 17.40
CA VAL A 8 37.11 -8.08 16.12
C VAL A 8 35.72 -8.57 15.69
N ALA A 9 35.40 -9.86 15.83
CA ALA A 9 34.08 -10.39 15.50
C ALA A 9 32.97 -9.79 16.39
N LEU A 10 33.21 -9.66 17.70
CA LEU A 10 32.27 -9.07 18.65
C LEU A 10 32.02 -7.58 18.38
N LEU A 11 33.07 -6.82 18.06
CA LEU A 11 32.95 -5.40 17.69
C LEU A 11 32.13 -5.21 16.41
N ASN A 12 32.40 -6.02 15.37
CA ASN A 12 31.65 -5.96 14.11
C ASN A 12 30.16 -6.32 14.30
N LEU A 13 29.85 -7.33 15.11
CA LEU A 13 28.46 -7.70 15.39
C LEU A 13 27.72 -6.62 16.20
N SER A 14 28.40 -5.98 17.15
CA SER A 14 27.84 -4.90 17.98
C SER A 14 27.49 -3.66 17.14
N LEU A 15 28.32 -3.33 16.15
CA LEU A 15 28.09 -2.24 15.19
C LEU A 15 26.89 -2.52 14.28
N TYR A 16 26.72 -3.77 13.84
CA TYR A 16 25.58 -4.18 13.01
C TYR A 16 24.24 -4.09 13.75
N VAL A 17 24.21 -4.38 15.05
CA VAL A 17 22.99 -4.25 15.87
C VAL A 17 22.61 -2.79 16.10
N ALA A 18 23.59 -1.90 16.24
CA ALA A 18 23.34 -0.47 16.42
C ALA A 18 22.87 0.25 15.14
N ALA A 19 23.02 -0.37 13.96
CA ALA A 19 22.61 0.17 12.67
C ALA A 19 21.19 -0.22 12.25
N GLN A 20 20.46 -0.98 13.08
CA GLN A 20 19.09 -1.39 12.77
C GLN A 20 18.11 -0.28 13.16
N GLY A 21 17.30 0.16 12.21
CA GLY A 21 16.27 1.16 12.46
C GLY A 21 15.31 0.73 13.56
N THR A 22 14.96 1.67 14.44
CA THR A 22 14.11 1.41 15.63
C THR A 22 12.69 1.92 15.46
N GLN A 23 12.41 2.71 14.42
CA GLN A 23 11.08 3.26 14.18
C GLN A 23 10.12 2.20 13.63
N PHE A 24 8.93 2.18 14.19
CA PHE A 24 7.83 1.29 13.78
C PHE A 24 7.09 1.86 12.57
N ILE A 25 6.29 1.03 11.91
CA ILE A 25 5.40 1.43 10.82
C ILE A 25 4.56 2.65 11.24
N THR A 26 4.46 3.65 10.36
CA THR A 26 3.86 4.99 10.54
C THR A 26 4.61 5.98 11.42
N GLY A 27 5.69 5.56 12.08
CA GLY A 27 6.62 6.43 12.80
C GLY A 27 7.34 7.39 11.85
N PRO A 28 7.71 8.60 12.31
CA PRO A 28 8.44 9.55 11.48
C PRO A 28 9.86 9.04 11.19
N CYS A 29 10.38 9.38 10.02
CA CYS A 29 11.74 9.04 9.63
C CYS A 29 12.33 10.12 8.73
N THR A 30 13.65 10.19 8.71
CA THR A 30 14.44 11.08 7.85
C THR A 30 15.28 10.33 6.83
N SER A 31 15.45 9.03 7.03
CA SER A 31 16.10 8.11 6.11
C SER A 31 15.56 6.68 6.30
N ASP A 32 15.82 5.80 5.32
CA ASP A 32 15.43 4.39 5.38
C ASP A 32 16.03 3.64 6.58
N ALA A 33 17.22 4.06 7.03
CA ALA A 33 17.92 3.47 8.16
C ALA A 33 17.23 3.71 9.51
N ASP A 34 16.34 4.70 9.60
CA ASP A 34 15.60 4.99 10.84
C ASP A 34 14.53 3.91 11.12
N CYS A 35 14.06 3.24 10.07
CA CYS A 35 12.91 2.34 10.09
C CYS A 35 13.33 0.88 10.29
N ALA A 36 12.63 0.16 11.17
CA ALA A 36 12.80 -1.29 11.31
C ALA A 36 12.45 -2.05 10.02
N SER A 37 11.60 -1.46 9.18
CA SER A 37 11.26 -1.96 7.84
C SER A 37 12.29 -1.59 6.76
N SER A 38 13.35 -0.86 7.12
CA SER A 38 14.35 -0.32 6.19
C SER A 38 13.76 0.52 5.05
N CYS A 39 12.58 1.10 5.26
CA CYS A 39 11.89 1.90 4.26
C CYS A 39 11.19 3.08 4.90
N CYS A 40 11.71 4.27 4.60
CA CYS A 40 11.10 5.55 4.90
C CYS A 40 10.39 6.06 3.65
N GLY A 41 9.06 6.17 3.71
CA GLY A 41 8.23 6.51 2.55
C GLY A 41 8.66 7.82 1.90
N PHE A 42 8.97 7.77 0.61
CA PHE A 42 9.62 8.85 -0.14
C PHE A 42 8.87 10.19 -0.06
N THR A 43 7.53 10.13 -0.12
CA THR A 43 6.68 11.34 -0.05
C THR A 43 6.19 11.62 1.37
N SER A 44 6.02 10.60 2.20
CA SER A 44 5.34 10.72 3.50
C SER A 44 6.27 10.96 4.68
N GLY A 45 7.56 10.65 4.57
CA GLY A 45 8.52 10.75 5.68
C GLY A 45 8.15 9.86 6.87
N LYS A 46 7.47 8.74 6.59
CA LYS A 46 7.03 7.78 7.59
C LYS A 46 7.48 6.38 7.23
N CYS A 47 7.83 5.61 8.25
CA CYS A 47 8.22 4.22 8.07
C CYS A 47 7.05 3.41 7.52
N ALA A 48 7.28 2.64 6.47
CA ALA A 48 6.25 1.81 5.84
C ALA A 48 6.82 0.44 5.49
N GLY A 49 5.92 -0.52 5.28
CA GLY A 49 6.30 -1.79 4.68
C GLY A 49 6.80 -1.51 3.26
N PRO A 50 7.93 -2.09 2.82
CA PRO A 50 8.55 -1.70 1.55
C PRO A 50 7.61 -1.77 0.34
N VAL A 51 6.80 -2.82 0.23
CA VAL A 51 5.81 -2.98 -0.86
C VAL A 51 4.69 -1.93 -0.76
N VAL A 52 4.20 -1.67 0.44
CA VAL A 52 3.14 -0.66 0.68
C VAL A 52 3.65 0.76 0.39
N ALA A 53 4.93 1.02 0.64
CA ALA A 53 5.56 2.29 0.33
C ALA A 53 5.64 2.53 -1.19
N GLN A 54 5.88 1.49 -1.99
CA GLN A 54 5.85 1.60 -3.45
C GLN A 54 4.46 2.04 -3.96
N GLU A 55 3.40 1.54 -3.34
CA GLU A 55 2.03 1.79 -3.78
C GLU A 55 1.50 3.16 -3.32
N ARG A 56 1.87 3.61 -2.12
CA ARG A 56 1.25 4.78 -1.48
C ARG A 56 2.20 5.96 -1.31
N ASP A 57 3.47 5.71 -1.05
CA ASP A 57 4.44 6.72 -0.65
C ASP A 57 5.40 7.11 -1.79
N GLY A 58 5.23 6.50 -2.97
CA GLY A 58 6.08 6.71 -4.15
C GLY A 58 7.41 5.97 -4.07
N GLY A 59 7.53 4.98 -3.18
CA GLY A 59 8.76 4.23 -2.90
C GLY A 59 9.38 4.56 -1.55
N CYS A 60 10.57 4.01 -1.30
CA CYS A 60 11.39 4.29 -0.13
C CYS A 60 12.42 5.39 -0.46
N GLY A 61 13.18 5.86 0.54
CA GLY A 61 14.24 6.85 0.31
C GLY A 61 13.85 8.31 0.54
N PHE A 62 13.03 8.60 1.55
CA PHE A 62 12.76 9.99 1.97
C PHE A 62 14.06 10.78 2.14
N GLY A 63 14.11 12.00 1.59
CA GLY A 63 15.30 12.87 1.62
C GLY A 63 16.30 12.66 0.46
N ASN A 64 16.14 11.60 -0.33
CA ASN A 64 16.92 11.42 -1.57
C ASN A 64 16.32 12.21 -2.74
N SER A 65 17.10 12.41 -3.81
CA SER A 65 16.63 13.07 -5.03
C SER A 65 15.59 12.25 -5.79
N GLN A 66 15.59 10.93 -5.62
CA GLN A 66 14.72 9.96 -6.28
C GLN A 66 14.34 8.84 -5.31
N PRO A 67 13.14 8.26 -5.44
CA PRO A 67 12.73 7.10 -4.66
C PRO A 67 13.51 5.84 -5.04
N ASN A 68 13.56 4.86 -4.14
CA ASN A 68 14.17 3.55 -4.36
C ASN A 68 13.22 2.40 -3.96
N ASP A 69 13.56 1.17 -4.40
CA ASP A 69 12.84 -0.07 -4.08
C ASP A 69 13.72 -1.16 -3.46
N ASP A 70 14.94 -0.81 -3.03
CA ASP A 70 15.93 -1.73 -2.46
C ASP A 70 15.35 -2.56 -1.30
N ALA A 71 14.59 -1.91 -0.41
CA ALA A 71 13.95 -2.58 0.72
C ALA A 71 12.85 -3.57 0.28
N ALA A 72 12.17 -3.29 -0.84
CA ALA A 72 11.15 -4.17 -1.39
C ALA A 72 11.81 -5.36 -2.11
N GLN A 73 12.91 -5.12 -2.83
CA GLN A 73 13.71 -6.17 -3.44
C GLN A 73 14.32 -7.10 -2.38
N ALA A 74 14.86 -6.55 -1.30
CA ALA A 74 15.41 -7.34 -0.19
C ALA A 74 14.34 -8.23 0.48
N LEU A 75 13.12 -7.71 0.65
CA LEU A 75 12.01 -8.46 1.24
C LEU A 75 11.49 -9.57 0.31
N THR A 76 11.49 -9.33 -1.00
CA THR A 76 10.94 -10.26 -2.00
C THR A 76 11.99 -11.16 -2.65
N GLY A 77 13.28 -11.01 -2.29
CA GLY A 77 14.37 -11.74 -2.93
C GLY A 77 14.62 -11.33 -4.39
N GLY A 78 14.26 -10.10 -4.76
CA GLY A 78 14.33 -9.60 -6.14
C GLY A 78 13.13 -10.00 -7.01
N ASN A 79 12.12 -10.68 -6.46
CA ASN A 79 10.85 -10.98 -7.15
C ASN A 79 9.84 -9.81 -7.08
N GLY A 80 10.29 -8.63 -6.65
CA GLY A 80 9.49 -7.43 -6.52
C GLY A 80 8.96 -6.92 -7.86
N ASN A 81 7.70 -6.53 -7.85
CA ASN A 81 6.99 -5.74 -8.84
C ASN A 81 7.84 -4.61 -9.45
N THR A 82 8.10 -4.71 -10.77
CA THR A 82 8.87 -3.75 -11.60
C THR A 82 8.23 -2.36 -11.76
N ASN A 83 7.32 -1.96 -10.87
CA ASN A 83 6.58 -0.69 -10.98
C ASN A 83 7.25 0.49 -10.28
N ALA A 84 8.45 0.32 -9.71
CA ALA A 84 9.24 1.42 -9.15
C ALA A 84 10.06 2.18 -10.22
N GLN A 85 10.08 1.72 -11.48
CA GLN A 85 10.76 2.42 -12.57
C GLN A 85 9.76 2.99 -13.59
N ALA A 86 9.06 4.04 -13.19
CA ALA A 86 8.57 5.08 -14.10
C ALA A 86 8.79 6.40 -13.35
N ASP A 87 9.58 7.36 -13.80
CA ASP A 87 9.77 7.83 -15.17
C ASP A 87 11.06 8.69 -15.17
N ALA A 88 12.05 8.25 -15.95
CA ALA A 88 13.27 9.02 -16.20
C ALA A 88 13.30 9.43 -17.67
N THR A 89 12.30 10.19 -18.13
CA THR A 89 12.48 11.23 -19.15
C THR A 89 11.20 12.03 -19.26
N LEU A 90 11.21 13.31 -18.87
CA LEU A 90 10.78 14.47 -19.68
C LEU A 90 10.93 15.77 -18.85
N PRO A 91 11.37 16.89 -19.44
CA PRO A 91 11.74 18.09 -18.71
C PRO A 91 10.53 18.91 -18.26
N VAL A 92 10.36 19.11 -16.95
CA VAL A 92 9.38 20.06 -16.39
C VAL A 92 9.99 21.46 -16.32
N ALA A 93 9.52 22.33 -17.20
CA ALA A 93 9.46 23.76 -16.91
C ALA A 93 8.21 24.03 -16.06
N ASN A 94 8.39 24.71 -14.93
CA ASN A 94 7.31 25.31 -14.11
C ASN A 94 6.41 26.25 -14.96
N PRO A 95 5.12 26.53 -14.61
CA PRO A 95 4.76 27.43 -13.48
C PRO A 95 3.32 27.20 -12.88
N PRO A 96 2.61 28.19 -12.26
CA PRO A 96 2.34 28.30 -10.83
C PRO A 96 0.86 28.08 -10.41
N ALA A 97 0.61 28.15 -9.09
CA ALA A 97 -0.67 27.96 -8.41
C ALA A 97 -1.77 29.02 -8.72
N ALA A 98 -3.04 28.57 -8.80
CA ALA A 98 -4.24 29.39 -8.55
C ALA A 98 -5.47 28.50 -8.19
N THR A 99 -6.37 29.08 -7.39
CA THR A 99 -7.48 28.49 -6.60
C THR A 99 -8.83 28.45 -7.33
N GLN A 100 -9.75 27.54 -6.90
CA GLN A 100 -11.23 27.45 -7.06
C GLN A 100 -11.80 26.30 -7.96
N PRO A 101 -13.11 25.95 -7.86
CA PRO A 101 -13.80 25.17 -6.80
C PRO A 101 -14.43 23.85 -7.34
N GLY A 102 -14.92 23.00 -6.44
CA GLY A 102 -15.25 21.59 -6.70
C GLY A 102 -16.34 21.26 -7.74
N ALA A 103 -16.03 20.24 -8.55
CA ALA A 103 -16.92 19.32 -9.27
C ALA A 103 -16.25 17.91 -9.22
N PRO A 104 -17.00 16.79 -9.30
CA PRO A 104 -16.52 15.50 -8.82
C PRO A 104 -15.32 15.01 -9.63
N ALA A 105 -14.21 14.74 -8.95
CA ALA A 105 -13.03 14.16 -9.54
C ALA A 105 -13.38 12.76 -10.08
N GLN A 106 -13.51 12.66 -11.40
CA GLN A 106 -13.42 11.39 -12.10
C GLN A 106 -11.96 10.95 -11.98
N THR A 107 -11.67 10.16 -10.94
CA THR A 107 -10.34 9.57 -10.76
C THR A 107 -10.11 8.51 -11.83
N ALA A 108 -8.91 8.56 -12.41
CA ALA A 108 -8.46 7.90 -13.64
C ALA A 108 -8.84 6.41 -13.80
N PRO A 109 -8.95 5.93 -15.06
CA PRO A 109 -9.15 4.51 -15.36
C PRO A 109 -8.01 3.66 -14.78
N ALA A 110 -8.36 2.47 -14.30
CA ALA A 110 -7.44 1.51 -13.71
C ALA A 110 -6.37 1.07 -14.73
N THR A 111 -5.09 1.34 -14.44
CA THR A 111 -3.95 0.95 -15.28
C THR A 111 -3.13 -0.22 -14.72
N GLY A 112 -3.68 -0.99 -13.77
CA GLY A 112 -3.07 -2.24 -13.32
C GLY A 112 -3.63 -3.43 -14.11
N ASN A 113 -2.77 -4.23 -14.74
CA ASN A 113 -3.09 -5.42 -15.55
C ASN A 113 -3.92 -6.53 -14.85
N GLU A 114 -4.40 -6.32 -13.62
CA GLU A 114 -5.25 -7.27 -12.90
C GLU A 114 -6.60 -6.69 -12.45
N ALA A 115 -6.83 -5.38 -12.61
CA ALA A 115 -8.13 -4.78 -12.36
C ALA A 115 -9.11 -5.17 -13.48
N GLY A 116 -10.20 -5.87 -13.15
CA GLY A 116 -11.28 -6.16 -14.11
C GLY A 116 -11.35 -7.58 -14.66
N ASN A 117 -10.61 -8.55 -14.12
CA ASN A 117 -10.75 -9.96 -14.53
C ASN A 117 -11.89 -10.70 -13.79
N GLY A 118 -12.57 -10.06 -12.84
CA GLY A 118 -13.67 -10.64 -12.07
C GLY A 118 -13.28 -11.85 -11.21
N ALA A 119 -11.99 -12.10 -11.00
CA ALA A 119 -11.51 -13.30 -10.30
C ALA A 119 -11.54 -13.18 -8.76
N GLY A 120 -11.96 -12.04 -8.21
CA GLY A 120 -12.03 -11.78 -6.78
C GLY A 120 -10.67 -11.85 -6.08
N LYS A 121 -9.59 -11.42 -6.76
CA LYS A 121 -8.21 -11.53 -6.24
C LYS A 121 -7.65 -10.20 -5.76
N GLN A 122 -8.29 -9.08 -6.08
CA GLN A 122 -7.80 -7.77 -5.67
C GLN A 122 -7.89 -7.61 -4.15
N PHE A 123 -6.77 -7.23 -3.55
CA PHE A 123 -6.67 -6.93 -2.13
C PHE A 123 -7.34 -5.60 -1.79
N ILE A 124 -7.55 -5.35 -0.50
CA ILE A 124 -8.06 -4.05 -0.02
C ILE A 124 -7.13 -2.94 -0.53
N THR A 125 -7.73 -1.84 -1.00
CA THR A 125 -7.13 -0.72 -1.75
C THR A 125 -6.65 -1.00 -3.17
N GLY A 126 -6.69 -2.25 -3.64
CA GLY A 126 -6.44 -2.58 -5.05
C GLY A 126 -7.44 -1.92 -5.99
N ALA A 127 -7.03 -1.58 -7.21
CA ALA A 127 -7.94 -1.05 -8.22
C ALA A 127 -8.96 -2.09 -8.68
N CYS A 128 -10.18 -1.65 -8.98
CA CYS A 128 -11.25 -2.51 -9.45
C CYS A 128 -12.16 -1.77 -10.42
N SER A 129 -12.78 -2.50 -11.34
CA SER A 129 -13.82 -2.00 -12.24
C SER A 129 -15.20 -2.54 -11.89
N SER A 130 -15.27 -3.58 -11.04
CA SER A 130 -16.50 -4.14 -10.50
C SER A 130 -16.29 -4.80 -9.14
N ASP A 131 -17.37 -5.04 -8.41
CA ASP A 131 -17.36 -5.77 -7.12
C ASP A 131 -16.71 -7.16 -7.23
N ALA A 132 -16.81 -7.80 -8.40
CA ALA A 132 -16.26 -9.14 -8.67
C ALA A 132 -14.73 -9.17 -8.69
N ASP A 133 -14.06 -8.03 -8.85
CA ASP A 133 -12.60 -7.98 -8.84
C ASP A 133 -12.02 -8.14 -7.44
N CYS A 134 -12.78 -7.73 -6.42
CA CYS A 134 -12.32 -7.61 -5.05
C CYS A 134 -12.52 -8.91 -4.28
N ALA A 135 -11.49 -9.33 -3.52
CA ALA A 135 -11.62 -10.47 -2.61
C ALA A 135 -12.71 -10.25 -1.53
N ALA A 136 -12.91 -8.98 -1.15
CA ALA A 136 -13.97 -8.56 -0.23
C ALA A 136 -15.34 -8.39 -0.91
N GLY A 137 -15.43 -8.60 -2.24
CA GLY A 137 -16.65 -8.47 -3.03
C GLY A 137 -17.20 -7.04 -3.13
N CYS A 138 -16.38 -6.03 -2.84
CA CYS A 138 -16.82 -4.64 -2.82
C CYS A 138 -15.77 -3.73 -3.45
N CYS A 139 -16.12 -3.17 -4.60
CA CYS A 139 -15.42 -2.12 -5.27
C CYS A 139 -16.07 -0.78 -4.92
N GLY A 140 -15.34 0.09 -4.22
CA GLY A 140 -15.87 1.33 -3.68
C GLY A 140 -16.48 2.23 -4.76
N PHE A 141 -17.75 2.59 -4.59
CA PHE A 141 -18.57 3.26 -5.60
C PHE A 141 -17.93 4.56 -6.13
N ARG A 142 -17.31 5.35 -5.25
CA ARG A 142 -16.65 6.61 -5.62
C ARG A 142 -15.16 6.47 -5.91
N SER A 143 -14.49 5.49 -5.32
CA SER A 143 -13.03 5.39 -5.33
C SER A 143 -12.48 4.44 -6.39
N GLY A 144 -13.28 3.48 -6.87
CA GLY A 144 -12.80 2.43 -7.78
C GLY A 144 -11.66 1.62 -7.15
N LYS A 145 -11.75 1.42 -5.82
CA LYS A 145 -10.78 0.67 -5.02
C LYS A 145 -11.52 -0.37 -4.19
N CYS A 146 -10.92 -1.55 -4.07
CA CYS A 146 -11.46 -2.61 -3.24
C CYS A 146 -11.44 -2.19 -1.77
N ALA A 147 -12.54 -2.43 -1.07
CA ALA A 147 -12.67 -2.04 0.33
C ALA A 147 -13.45 -3.08 1.12
N GLY A 148 -13.27 -3.05 2.45
CA GLY A 148 -14.13 -3.84 3.33
C GLY A 148 -15.57 -3.36 3.16
N PRO A 149 -16.58 -4.24 3.06
CA PRO A 149 -17.94 -3.82 2.69
C PRO A 149 -18.55 -2.75 3.60
N VAL A 150 -18.21 -2.77 4.90
CA VAL A 150 -18.66 -1.77 5.87
C VAL A 150 -17.89 -0.45 5.71
N VAL A 151 -16.56 -0.53 5.54
CA VAL A 151 -15.70 0.64 5.34
C VAL A 151 -16.07 1.37 4.05
N ALA A 152 -16.45 0.63 3.00
CA ALA A 152 -16.91 1.20 1.74
C ALA A 152 -18.21 2.01 1.89
N GLN A 153 -19.12 1.60 2.79
CA GLN A 153 -20.34 2.38 3.05
C GLN A 153 -20.01 3.75 3.65
N GLU A 154 -19.04 3.81 4.55
CA GLU A 154 -18.67 5.04 5.26
C GLU A 154 -17.78 5.97 4.41
N ARG A 155 -16.82 5.40 3.69
CA ARG A 155 -15.79 6.17 2.97
C ARG A 155 -16.08 6.33 1.48
N ASP A 156 -16.57 5.28 0.84
CA ASP A 156 -16.64 5.18 -0.63
C ASP A 156 -18.07 5.37 -1.16
N GLY A 157 -19.05 5.55 -0.26
CA GLY A 157 -20.46 5.73 -0.59
C GLY A 157 -21.20 4.44 -0.96
N GLY A 158 -20.63 3.27 -0.63
CA GLY A 158 -21.15 1.94 -0.98
C GLY A 158 -20.24 1.18 -1.94
N CYS A 159 -20.68 -0.03 -2.31
CA CYS A 159 -20.05 -0.87 -3.34
C CYS A 159 -20.69 -0.60 -4.72
N GLY A 160 -20.19 -1.21 -5.79
CA GLY A 160 -20.77 -1.06 -7.13
C GLY A 160 -20.15 0.03 -8.00
N PHE A 161 -18.81 0.16 -7.98
CA PHE A 161 -18.13 1.06 -8.93
C PHE A 161 -18.54 0.75 -10.38
N GLY A 162 -18.92 1.78 -11.14
CA GLY A 162 -19.40 1.65 -12.52
C GLY A 162 -20.92 1.39 -12.65
N ASP A 163 -21.62 1.09 -11.55
CA ASP A 163 -23.08 0.98 -11.54
C ASP A 163 -23.75 2.36 -11.53
N GLY A 164 -25.02 2.42 -11.94
CA GLY A 164 -25.81 3.66 -11.88
C GLY A 164 -26.11 4.13 -10.45
N GLN A 165 -26.02 3.25 -9.46
CA GLN A 165 -26.27 3.53 -8.04
C GLN A 165 -25.41 2.62 -7.14
N PRO A 166 -24.97 3.11 -5.97
CA PRO A 166 -24.22 2.30 -5.02
C PRO A 166 -25.08 1.18 -4.42
N ASN A 167 -24.46 0.05 -4.12
CA ASN A 167 -25.10 -1.11 -3.50
C ASN A 167 -24.46 -1.48 -2.15
N ASP A 168 -25.16 -2.31 -1.35
CA ASP A 168 -24.69 -2.83 -0.07
C ASP A 168 -24.62 -4.37 -0.02
N ASN A 169 -24.68 -5.03 -1.19
CA ASN A 169 -24.77 -6.49 -1.33
C ASN A 169 -23.65 -7.22 -0.58
N ALA A 170 -22.40 -6.74 -0.72
CA ALA A 170 -21.25 -7.31 -0.04
C ALA A 170 -21.35 -7.19 1.49
N ALA A 171 -21.93 -6.09 1.98
CA ALA A 171 -22.13 -5.87 3.41
C ALA A 171 -23.26 -6.73 3.96
N GLN A 172 -24.33 -6.94 3.19
CA GLN A 172 -25.38 -7.90 3.52
C GLN A 172 -24.85 -9.34 3.56
N ALA A 173 -24.03 -9.75 2.59
CA ALA A 173 -23.41 -11.07 2.55
C ALA A 173 -22.51 -11.31 3.78
N LEU A 174 -21.70 -10.31 4.17
CA LEU A 174 -20.88 -10.37 5.38
C LEU A 174 -21.73 -10.51 6.66
N ARG A 175 -22.86 -9.80 6.75
CA ARG A 175 -23.82 -9.92 7.86
C ARG A 175 -24.48 -11.31 7.88
N GLY A 176 -24.85 -11.85 6.72
CA GLY A 176 -25.40 -13.20 6.57
C GLY A 176 -24.42 -14.30 6.98
N GLN A 177 -23.14 -14.19 6.61
CA GLN A 177 -22.09 -15.12 7.05
C GLN A 177 -21.90 -15.12 8.57
N ARG A 178 -22.03 -13.97 9.23
CA ARG A 178 -21.97 -13.87 10.70
C ARG A 178 -23.14 -14.56 11.39
N LEU A 179 -24.33 -14.54 10.78
CA LEU A 179 -25.50 -15.28 11.28
C LEU A 179 -25.33 -16.78 11.07
N GLY A 180 -24.83 -17.21 9.91
CA GLY A 180 -24.56 -18.63 9.62
C GLY A 180 -23.48 -19.26 10.50
N LYS A 181 -22.37 -18.53 10.78
CA LYS A 181 -21.29 -19.02 11.66
C LYS A 181 -21.66 -19.07 13.14
N ARG A 182 -22.67 -18.33 13.59
CA ARG A 182 -23.18 -18.42 14.97
C ARG A 182 -24.04 -19.67 15.21
N GLY A 183 -24.45 -20.38 14.15
CA GLY A 183 -25.21 -21.63 14.25
C GLY A 183 -24.38 -22.90 14.43
N VAL A 184 -23.05 -22.86 14.29
CA VAL A 184 -22.15 -24.03 14.37
C VAL A 184 -21.40 -24.16 15.70
N GLY A 185 -21.91 -23.54 16.77
CA GLY A 185 -21.20 -23.45 18.06
C GLY A 185 -22.03 -23.72 19.32
N TYR A 186 -23.19 -24.37 19.21
CA TYR A 186 -23.95 -24.90 20.36
C TYR A 186 -24.76 -26.13 19.94
N MET A 187 -24.07 -27.25 19.67
CA MET A 187 -24.61 -28.61 19.79
C MET A 187 -23.53 -29.50 20.36
#